data_AF-A0A917PE36-F1
#
_entry.id   AF-A0A917PE36-F1
#
_cell.length_a   1.000
_cell.length_b   1.000
_cell.length_c   1.000
_cell.angle_alpha   90.00
_cell.angle_beta   90.00
_cell.angle_gamma   90.00
#
_symmetry.space_group_name_H-M   'P 1'
#
loop_
_entity.id
_entity.type
_entity.pdbx_description
1 polymer ?
#
loop_
_entity_poly.entity_id
_entity_poly.type
_entity_poly.pdbx_seq_one_letter_code
_entity_poly.pdbx_strand_id
1 'polypeptide(L)'
;MKSLIVCVARSVTIAEVCDQLLGKGIDAEFQGERILVSWTGGLAWIEPDSAGELEREYESDEISLIEKLIGKWVGFIIDYQALEVAKVIVAAVSERRVCVVDDDDTYLGLGSGYLER
;
A
#
# COMPACT_ATOMS: atom_id res chain seq x y z
N MET A 1 14.84 -7.57 -1.83
CA MET A 1 13.78 -6.56 -1.85
C MET A 1 12.48 -7.34 -1.89
N LYS A 2 11.57 -7.07 -0.97
CA LYS A 2 10.26 -7.73 -0.90
C LYS A 2 9.21 -6.73 -1.38
N SER A 3 8.04 -7.23 -1.76
CA SER A 3 6.96 -6.40 -2.23
C SER A 3 5.69 -6.71 -1.42
N LEU A 4 4.79 -5.74 -1.38
CA LEU A 4 3.41 -5.94 -0.97
C LEU A 4 2.53 -4.93 -1.70
N ILE A 5 1.25 -5.20 -1.80
CA ILE A 5 0.28 -4.31 -2.42
C ILE A 5 -0.63 -3.77 -1.33
N VAL A 6 -0.86 -2.46 -1.35
CA VAL A 6 -1.88 -1.80 -0.53
C VAL A 6 -3.00 -1.32 -1.43
N CYS A 7 -4.12 -2.03 -1.39
CA CYS A 7 -5.35 -1.65 -2.07
C CYS A 7 -6.15 -0.67 -1.20
N VAL A 8 -6.55 0.45 -1.80
CA VAL A 8 -7.40 1.48 -1.16
C VAL A 8 -8.52 1.88 -2.10
N ALA A 9 -9.50 2.66 -1.60
CA ALA A 9 -10.57 3.19 -2.44
C ALA A 9 -10.01 3.91 -3.68
N ARG A 10 -10.65 3.72 -4.84
CA ARG A 10 -10.17 4.21 -6.15
C ARG A 10 -9.99 5.73 -6.26
N SER A 11 -10.61 6.52 -5.37
CA SER A 11 -10.44 7.98 -5.34
C SER A 11 -9.11 8.42 -4.75
N VAL A 12 -8.37 7.53 -4.09
CA VAL A 12 -7.10 7.85 -3.43
C VAL A 12 -6.01 7.99 -4.46
N THR A 13 -5.21 9.06 -4.34
CA THR A 13 -4.09 9.33 -5.24
C THR A 13 -2.75 9.10 -4.54
N ILE A 14 -1.70 8.88 -5.33
CA ILE A 14 -0.34 8.78 -4.77
C ILE A 14 0.08 10.07 -4.04
N ALA A 15 -0.38 11.25 -4.50
CA ALA A 15 -0.15 12.52 -3.81
C ALA A 15 -0.76 12.54 -2.40
N GLU A 16 -1.99 12.04 -2.26
CA GLU A 16 -2.62 11.92 -0.93
C GLU A 16 -1.88 10.94 -0.01
N VAL A 17 -1.31 9.86 -0.56
CA VAL A 17 -0.48 8.92 0.20
C VAL A 17 0.81 9.61 0.67
N CYS A 18 1.48 10.36 -0.19
CA CYS A 18 2.67 11.14 0.15
C CYS A 18 2.38 12.16 1.27
N ASP A 19 1.33 12.97 1.11
CA ASP A 19 0.91 13.96 2.11
C ASP A 19 0.57 13.32 3.46
N GLN A 20 0.00 12.11 3.44
CA GLN A 20 -0.32 11.37 4.65
C GLN A 20 0.95 10.86 5.37
N LEU A 21 1.94 10.36 4.63
CA LEU A 21 3.23 9.94 5.18
C LEU A 21 3.97 11.13 5.81
N LEU A 22 4.06 12.24 5.08
CA LEU A 22 4.67 13.49 5.56
C LEU A 22 3.96 14.02 6.80
N GLY A 23 2.62 14.01 6.80
CA GLY A 23 1.81 14.40 7.96
C GLY A 23 2.01 13.53 9.20
N LYS A 24 2.64 12.35 9.05
CA LYS A 24 3.04 11.43 10.14
C LYS A 24 4.49 11.58 10.55
N GLY A 25 5.24 12.49 9.94
CA GLY A 25 6.67 12.65 10.16
C GLY A 25 7.51 11.53 9.54
N ILE A 26 6.95 10.78 8.59
CA ILE A 26 7.69 9.81 7.80
C ILE A 26 8.29 10.55 6.61
N ASP A 27 9.59 10.36 6.38
CA ASP A 27 10.28 11.00 5.27
C ASP A 27 9.85 10.36 3.95
N ALA A 28 9.24 11.17 3.08
CA ALA A 28 8.65 10.73 1.82
C ALA A 28 8.84 11.80 0.74
N GLU A 29 9.39 11.40 -0.40
CA GLU A 29 9.70 12.31 -1.50
C GLU A 29 9.25 11.72 -2.84
N PHE A 30 8.66 12.56 -3.69
CA PHE A 30 8.38 12.18 -5.08
C PHE A 30 9.67 12.07 -5.90
N GLN A 31 9.84 10.96 -6.60
CA GLN A 31 10.91 10.73 -7.57
C GLN A 31 10.25 10.26 -8.87
N GLY A 32 9.90 11.21 -9.73
CA GLY A 32 9.05 10.95 -10.88
C GLY A 32 7.61 10.63 -10.46
N GLU A 33 7.09 9.48 -10.89
CA GLU A 33 5.72 9.02 -10.61
C GLU A 33 5.61 8.13 -9.36
N ARG A 34 6.71 7.98 -8.62
CA ARG A 34 6.83 7.14 -7.43
C ARG A 34 7.19 7.95 -6.20
N ILE A 35 6.99 7.38 -5.02
CA ILE A 35 7.46 7.96 -3.74
C ILE A 35 8.62 7.11 -3.22
N LEU A 36 9.74 7.76 -2.90
CA LEU A 36 10.77 7.19 -2.04
C LEU A 36 10.39 7.46 -0.59
N VAL A 37 10.30 6.42 0.22
CA VAL A 37 10.03 6.51 1.66
C VAL A 37 11.25 6.07 2.44
N SER A 38 11.63 6.84 3.44
CA SER A 38 12.73 6.54 4.37
C SER A 38 12.21 6.52 5.81
N TRP A 39 12.42 5.40 6.50
CA TRP A 39 12.01 5.25 7.90
C TRP A 39 12.95 4.32 8.67
N THR A 40 13.43 4.79 9.84
CA THR A 40 14.27 4.01 10.78
C THR A 40 15.39 3.21 10.12
N GLY A 41 16.08 3.79 9.13
CA GLY A 41 17.20 3.15 8.44
C GLY A 41 16.82 2.17 7.33
N GLY A 42 15.53 2.05 6.99
CA GLY A 42 15.03 1.31 5.83
C GLY A 42 14.47 2.24 4.76
N LEU A 43 14.47 1.75 3.52
CA LEU A 43 13.86 2.43 2.37
C LEU A 43 12.74 1.59 1.77
N ALA A 44 11.74 2.27 1.23
CA ALA A 44 10.72 1.67 0.38
C ALA A 44 10.38 2.59 -0.80
N TRP A 45 9.94 1.97 -1.89
CA TRP A 45 9.33 2.65 -3.03
C TRP A 45 7.84 2.39 -3.02
N ILE A 46 7.04 3.43 -3.27
CA ILE A 46 5.61 3.31 -3.50
C ILE A 46 5.31 3.73 -4.92
N GLU A 47 4.64 2.88 -5.67
CA GLU A 47 4.13 3.19 -7.00
C GLU A 47 2.65 2.84 -7.13
N PRO A 48 1.87 3.64 -7.88
CA PRO A 48 0.49 3.30 -8.15
C PRO A 48 0.44 2.19 -9.19
N ASP A 49 -0.53 1.28 -9.08
CA ASP A 49 -0.84 0.34 -10.15
C ASP A 49 -1.26 1.10 -11.41
N SER A 50 -0.46 0.97 -12.46
CA SER A 50 -0.74 1.59 -13.75
C SER A 50 -1.77 0.77 -14.53
N ALA A 51 -2.85 1.41 -14.95
CA ALA A 51 -3.82 0.84 -15.92
C ALA A 51 -4.55 -0.46 -15.50
N GLY A 52 -4.64 -0.74 -14.20
CA GLY A 52 -5.34 -1.91 -13.66
C GLY A 52 -4.64 -3.21 -14.02
N GLU A 53 -3.31 -3.22 -13.99
CA GLU A 53 -2.52 -4.43 -14.24
C GLU A 53 -2.72 -5.42 -13.09
N LEU A 54 -2.74 -4.94 -11.84
CA LEU A 54 -3.04 -5.78 -10.68
C LEU A 54 -4.46 -6.38 -10.75
N GLU A 55 -5.47 -5.63 -11.23
CA GLU A 55 -6.82 -6.17 -11.43
C GLU A 55 -6.85 -7.37 -12.40
N ARG A 56 -5.85 -7.53 -13.27
CA ARG A 56 -5.75 -8.65 -14.21
C ARG A 56 -4.95 -9.83 -13.67
N GLU A 57 -4.12 -9.59 -12.66
CA GLU A 57 -3.28 -10.62 -12.04
C GLU A 57 -4.01 -11.33 -10.91
N TYR A 58 -4.95 -10.65 -10.24
CA TYR A 58 -5.76 -11.26 -9.19
C TYR A 58 -6.75 -12.30 -9.73
N GLU A 59 -6.91 -13.37 -8.96
CA GLU A 59 -7.98 -14.33 -9.17
C GLU A 59 -9.35 -13.71 -8.81
N SER A 60 -10.42 -14.25 -9.38
CA SER A 60 -11.76 -13.64 -9.26
C SER A 60 -12.28 -13.58 -7.82
N ASP A 61 -11.90 -14.53 -6.96
CA ASP A 61 -12.26 -14.56 -5.55
C ASP A 61 -11.46 -13.54 -4.72
N GLU A 62 -10.19 -13.29 -5.07
CA GLU A 62 -9.36 -12.25 -4.47
C GLU A 62 -9.91 -10.85 -4.79
N ILE A 63 -10.25 -10.59 -6.05
CA ILE A 63 -10.92 -9.34 -6.47
C ILE A 63 -12.21 -9.17 -5.67
N SER A 64 -13.03 -10.23 -5.60
CA SER A 64 -14.31 -10.19 -4.86
C SER A 64 -14.10 -9.89 -3.37
N LEU A 65 -13.02 -10.41 -2.76
CA LEU A 65 -12.68 -10.13 -1.38
C LEU A 65 -12.28 -8.66 -1.19
N ILE A 66 -11.40 -8.13 -2.03
CA ILE A 66 -10.97 -6.72 -1.99
C ILE A 66 -12.19 -5.81 -2.16
N GLU A 67 -13.00 -6.02 -3.19
CA GLU A 67 -14.17 -5.19 -3.48
C GLU A 67 -15.24 -5.27 -2.38
N LYS A 68 -15.39 -6.42 -1.72
CA LYS A 68 -16.29 -6.54 -0.56
C LYS A 68 -15.83 -5.68 0.62
N LEU A 69 -14.53 -5.49 0.80
CA LEU A 69 -13.97 -4.74 1.93
C LEU A 69 -13.92 -3.23 1.68
N ILE A 70 -13.53 -2.81 0.47
CA ILE A 70 -13.26 -1.39 0.17
C ILE A 70 -13.95 -0.86 -1.09
N GLY A 71 -14.76 -1.68 -1.76
CA GLY A 71 -15.41 -1.31 -3.02
C GLY A 71 -14.41 -1.20 -4.17
N LYS A 72 -14.70 -0.33 -5.14
CA LYS A 72 -13.76 -0.04 -6.25
C LYS A 72 -12.44 0.47 -5.68
N TRP A 73 -11.34 -0.10 -6.15
CA TRP A 73 -10.03 0.11 -5.55
C TRP A 73 -8.99 0.58 -6.56
N VAL A 74 -7.83 0.98 -6.02
CA VAL A 74 -6.56 1.16 -6.72
C VAL A 74 -5.47 0.55 -5.83
N GLY A 75 -4.51 -0.14 -6.44
CA GLY A 75 -3.38 -0.73 -5.73
C GLY A 75 -2.19 0.23 -5.68
N PHE A 76 -1.44 0.18 -4.59
CA PHE A 76 -0.12 0.77 -4.48
C PHE A 76 0.89 -0.35 -4.20
N ILE A 77 1.82 -0.56 -5.12
CA ILE A 77 2.91 -1.52 -4.96
C ILE A 77 3.96 -0.87 -4.07
N ILE A 78 4.36 -1.58 -3.02
CA ILE A 78 5.35 -1.15 -2.04
C ILE A 78 6.53 -2.10 -2.10
N ASP A 79 7.63 -1.66 -2.71
CA ASP A 79 8.90 -2.38 -2.71
C ASP A 79 9.75 -1.93 -1.54
N TYR A 80 10.02 -2.81 -0.58
CA TYR A 80 10.67 -2.43 0.67
C TYR A 80 11.95 -3.23 0.95
N GLN A 81 12.88 -2.56 1.64
CA GLN A 81 14.14 -3.16 2.12
C GLN A 81 14.00 -3.81 3.49
N ALA A 82 13.13 -3.27 4.35
CA ALA A 82 12.91 -3.72 5.72
C ALA A 82 11.42 -3.76 6.04
N LEU A 83 10.98 -4.73 6.83
CA LEU A 83 9.55 -4.90 7.16
C LEU A 83 9.01 -3.69 7.93
N GLU A 84 9.85 -3.03 8.71
CA GLU A 84 9.52 -1.87 9.53
C GLU A 84 9.05 -0.68 8.70
N VAL A 85 9.69 -0.41 7.55
CA VAL A 85 9.24 0.66 6.64
C VAL A 85 7.95 0.27 5.91
N ALA A 86 7.75 -1.00 5.58
CA ALA A 86 6.49 -1.48 5.01
C ALA A 86 5.32 -1.32 6.00
N LYS A 87 5.53 -1.77 7.25
CA LYS A 87 4.54 -1.64 8.35
C LYS A 87 4.20 -0.19 8.65
N VAL A 88 5.17 0.72 8.66
CA VAL A 88 4.86 2.14 8.90
C VAL A 88 4.05 2.76 7.77
N ILE A 89 4.30 2.38 6.51
CA ILE A 89 3.51 2.85 5.37
C ILE A 89 2.08 2.31 5.48
N VAL A 90 1.91 1.01 5.74
CA VAL A 90 0.57 0.40 5.91
C VAL A 90 -0.17 1.07 7.07
N ALA A 91 0.48 1.29 8.21
CA ALA A 91 -0.09 1.97 9.36
C ALA A 91 -0.50 3.41 9.03
N ALA A 92 0.37 4.15 8.35
CA ALA A 92 0.08 5.51 7.90
C ALA A 92 -1.16 5.52 7.02
N VAL A 93 -1.21 4.71 5.96
CA VAL A 93 -2.35 4.62 5.03
C VAL A 93 -3.64 4.23 5.77
N SER A 94 -3.60 3.18 6.59
CA SER A 94 -4.74 2.60 7.31
C SER A 94 -5.42 3.57 8.28
N GLU A 95 -4.73 4.62 8.74
CA GLU A 95 -5.27 5.51 9.76
C GLU A 95 -6.44 6.37 9.26
N ARG A 96 -6.41 6.79 7.99
CA ARG A 96 -7.45 7.66 7.42
C ARG A 96 -8.51 6.92 6.63
N ARG A 97 -8.25 5.66 6.27
CA ARG A 97 -9.06 4.90 5.34
C ARG A 97 -8.88 3.41 5.56
N VAL A 98 -9.93 2.66 5.28
CA VAL A 98 -9.84 1.20 5.19
C VAL A 98 -8.96 0.86 3.98
N CYS A 99 -7.98 -0.02 4.18
CA CYS A 99 -7.17 -0.59 3.11
C CYS A 99 -7.11 -2.11 3.24
N VAL A 100 -6.82 -2.76 2.12
CA VAL A 100 -6.51 -4.19 2.05
C VAL A 100 -5.04 -4.32 1.71
N VAL A 101 -4.34 -5.22 2.38
CA VAL A 101 -2.95 -5.57 2.14
C VAL A 101 -2.91 -6.96 1.53
N ASP A 102 -2.14 -7.08 0.47
CA ASP A 102 -1.72 -8.34 -0.12
C ASP A 102 -0.19 -8.46 0.03
N ASP A 103 0.28 -9.50 0.71
CA ASP A 103 1.72 -9.74 0.92
C ASP A 103 2.20 -11.04 0.26
N ASP A 104 3.51 -11.11 0.01
CA ASP A 104 4.18 -12.28 -0.57
C ASP A 104 4.03 -13.57 0.29
N ASP A 105 3.57 -13.46 1.54
CA ASP A 105 3.44 -14.54 2.52
C ASP A 105 1.98 -15.05 2.62
N THR A 106 1.24 -14.99 1.49
CA THR A 106 -0.14 -15.51 1.30
C THR A 106 -1.23 -14.78 2.09
N TYR A 107 -0.95 -13.57 2.57
CA TYR A 107 -1.95 -12.78 3.27
C TYR A 107 -2.66 -11.85 2.31
N LEU A 108 -3.99 -11.98 2.26
CA LEU A 108 -4.89 -11.00 1.65
C LEU A 108 -5.96 -10.61 2.66
N GLY A 109 -5.92 -9.37 3.15
CA GLY A 109 -6.82 -8.94 4.22
C GLY A 109 -6.71 -7.48 4.64
N LEU A 110 -7.47 -7.07 5.65
CA LEU A 110 -7.46 -5.68 6.12
C LEU A 110 -6.08 -5.24 6.63
N GLY A 111 -5.68 -4.00 6.33
CA GLY A 111 -4.41 -3.45 6.80
C GLY A 111 -4.21 -3.52 8.32
N SER A 112 -5.29 -3.40 9.11
CA SER A 112 -5.23 -3.60 10.56
C SER A 112 -4.83 -5.03 10.95
N GLY A 113 -5.34 -6.03 10.23
CA GLY A 113 -4.98 -7.44 10.47
C GLY A 113 -3.55 -7.75 10.04
N TYR A 114 -3.03 -7.08 9.01
CA TYR A 114 -1.62 -7.17 8.63
C TYR A 114 -0.69 -6.65 9.73
N LEU A 115 -1.04 -5.51 10.35
CA LEU A 115 -0.22 -4.87 11.38
C LEU A 115 -0.19 -5.64 12.71
N GLU A 116 -1.16 -6.51 12.95
CA GLU A 116 -1.24 -7.37 14.14
C GLU A 116 -0.39 -8.65 14.04
N ARG A 117 0.15 -8.96 12.85
CA ARG A 117 1.05 -10.11 12.59
C ARG A 117 2.50 -9.77 12.92
#